data_AF-F0Y6A0-F1
#
_entry.id   AF-F0Y6A0-F1
#
_cell.length_a   1.000
_cell.length_b   1.000
_cell.length_c   1.000
_cell.angle_alpha   90.00
_cell.angle_beta   90.00
_cell.angle_gamma   90.00
#
_symmetry.space_group_name_H-M   'P 1'
#
loop_
_entity.id
_entity.type
_entity.pdbx_description
1 polymer ?
#
loop_
_entity_poly.entity_id
_entity_poly.type
_entity_poly.pdbx_seq_one_letter_code
_entity_poly.pdbx_strand_id
1 'polypeptide(L)'
;EANLDVQYITALAPGAETVYWYLDETVLDVFVQYAVDLDAAEDTPLVNSISYGSFERENAPDAMEAFNRAVMKLGLAGATVFVSSGDDGAPNGIDDASECAYNPSYPATSPYVVAVGATYKASWADDDAGEVVCESDVDDAVITSGGGFSEFNAAPAYAGTTYAAYLNATDPDPGYAAAGRGYPDLALAGYGYEVVIGGELYTVSGTSCSAPTVAGMTTLVNAIRSEAGASPVGFINPTLYASAGAFANDVTSGNNKCVAENEFCCDEGFAARGGWDATTGWGSVHFPAYEKVLTADLAPDAVERAKARLRARGAAKKKAAPS
;
A
#
# COMPACT_ATOMS: atom_id res chain seq x y z
N GLU A 1 8.55 -13.55 -1.35
CA GLU A 1 8.15 -12.38 -0.52
C GLU A 1 9.36 -11.61 0.02
N ALA A 2 10.09 -12.08 1.04
CA ALA A 2 11.15 -11.29 1.69
C ALA A 2 12.24 -10.69 0.76
N ASN A 3 12.62 -11.42 -0.31
CA ASN A 3 13.56 -10.90 -1.32
C ASN A 3 12.99 -9.73 -2.13
N LEU A 4 11.71 -9.81 -2.52
CA LEU A 4 10.98 -8.78 -3.26
C LEU A 4 10.90 -7.49 -2.43
N ASP A 5 10.42 -7.61 -1.19
CA ASP A 5 10.21 -6.46 -0.31
C ASP A 5 11.50 -5.66 -0.11
N VAL A 6 12.58 -6.35 0.28
CA VAL A 6 13.88 -5.72 0.53
C VAL A 6 14.46 -5.12 -0.76
N GLN A 7 14.36 -5.82 -1.89
CA GLN A 7 14.90 -5.31 -3.16
C GLN A 7 14.21 -4.03 -3.60
N TYR A 8 12.88 -3.97 -3.56
CA TYR A 8 12.15 -2.80 -4.07
C TYR A 8 12.13 -1.62 -3.11
N ILE A 9 11.98 -1.84 -1.79
CA ILE A 9 12.10 -0.73 -0.84
C ILE A 9 13.49 -0.09 -0.91
N THR A 10 14.54 -0.90 -1.04
CA THR A 10 15.93 -0.43 -1.12
C THR A 10 16.26 0.15 -2.49
N ALA A 11 15.71 -0.38 -3.59
CA ALA A 11 15.98 0.14 -4.93
C ALA A 11 15.53 1.59 -5.09
N LEU A 12 14.41 1.96 -4.46
CA LEU A 12 13.89 3.32 -4.47
C LEU A 12 14.71 4.24 -3.55
N ALA A 13 15.17 3.75 -2.40
CA ALA A 13 15.94 4.53 -1.42
C ALA A 13 17.29 3.86 -1.04
N PRO A 14 18.24 3.69 -1.98
CA PRO A 14 19.45 2.87 -1.77
C PRO A 14 20.45 3.48 -0.77
N GLY A 15 20.20 4.71 -0.32
CA GLY A 15 21.00 5.38 0.69
C GLY A 15 20.40 5.33 2.10
N ALA A 16 19.19 4.80 2.25
CA ALA A 16 18.53 4.62 3.53
C ALA A 16 18.97 3.31 4.18
N GLU A 17 19.09 3.31 5.50
CA GLU A 17 19.23 2.07 6.25
C GLU A 17 17.94 1.27 6.13
N THR A 18 18.07 0.00 5.74
CA THR A 18 16.95 -0.92 5.57
C THR A 18 17.13 -2.08 6.53
N VAL A 19 16.11 -2.31 7.34
CA VAL A 19 16.06 -3.41 8.30
C VAL A 19 15.00 -4.39 7.83
N TYR A 20 15.34 -5.68 7.82
CA TYR A 20 14.38 -6.75 7.64
C TYR A 20 13.95 -7.25 9.03
N TRP A 21 12.66 -7.16 9.33
CA TRP A 21 12.11 -7.61 10.60
C TRP A 21 11.64 -9.05 10.46
N TYR A 22 12.26 -9.95 11.22
CA TYR A 22 11.93 -11.37 11.22
C TYR A 22 11.24 -11.74 12.53
N LEU A 23 10.09 -12.38 12.44
CA LEU A 23 9.38 -12.97 13.56
C LEU A 23 9.39 -14.50 13.43
N ASP A 24 9.54 -15.18 14.56
CA ASP A 24 9.55 -16.64 14.63
C ASP A 24 8.12 -17.21 14.49
N GLU A 25 8.00 -18.41 13.92
CA GLU A 25 6.71 -19.08 13.69
C GLU A 25 5.94 -19.41 14.98
N THR A 26 6.58 -19.35 16.15
CA THR A 26 5.94 -19.58 17.45
C THR A 26 5.19 -18.37 18.01
N VAL A 27 5.28 -17.21 17.34
CA VAL A 27 4.55 -16.01 17.74
C VAL A 27 3.05 -16.22 17.56
N LEU A 28 2.28 -15.94 18.62
CA LEU A 28 0.83 -16.16 18.64
C LEU A 28 0.06 -15.22 17.70
N ASP A 29 0.48 -13.96 17.62
CA ASP A 29 -0.08 -12.96 16.73
C ASP A 29 1.06 -12.13 16.12
N VAL A 30 1.38 -12.43 14.86
CA VAL A 30 2.51 -11.84 14.16
C VAL A 30 2.36 -10.34 13.96
N PHE A 31 1.14 -9.84 13.80
CA PHE A 31 0.88 -8.44 13.53
C PHE A 31 1.04 -7.60 14.79
N VAL A 32 0.43 -8.03 15.90
CA VAL A 32 0.57 -7.38 17.20
C VAL A 32 2.03 -7.42 17.66
N GLN A 33 2.68 -8.58 17.55
CA GLN A 33 4.09 -8.71 17.95
C GLN A 33 4.99 -7.78 17.14
N TYR A 34 4.81 -7.74 15.81
CA TYR A 34 5.55 -6.82 14.94
C TYR A 34 5.40 -5.37 15.38
N ALA A 35 4.16 -4.92 15.60
CA ALA A 35 3.91 -3.53 15.96
C ALA A 35 4.43 -3.16 17.36
N VAL A 36 4.35 -4.09 18.32
CA VAL A 36 4.89 -3.92 19.69
C VAL A 36 6.42 -3.88 19.66
N ASP A 37 7.05 -4.75 18.88
CA ASP A 37 8.50 -4.81 18.75
C ASP A 37 9.07 -3.51 18.16
N LEU A 38 8.42 -2.96 17.13
CA LEU A 38 8.80 -1.68 16.54
C LEU A 38 8.64 -0.50 17.52
N ASP A 39 7.57 -0.51 18.32
CA ASP A 39 7.30 0.51 19.33
C ASP A 39 8.30 0.44 20.49
N ALA A 40 8.86 -0.74 20.76
CA ALA A 40 9.88 -0.98 21.78
C ALA A 40 11.32 -0.79 21.26
N ALA A 41 11.53 -0.67 19.96
CA ALA A 41 12.86 -0.52 19.36
C ALA A 41 13.50 0.82 19.76
N GLU A 42 14.81 0.81 20.04
CA GLU A 42 15.56 2.04 20.34
C GLU A 42 15.57 2.99 19.13
N ASP A 43 15.73 2.42 17.93
CA ASP A 43 15.70 3.14 16.65
C ASP A 43 14.53 2.61 15.80
N THR A 44 13.31 3.11 16.06
CA THR A 44 12.12 2.73 15.28
C THR A 44 12.24 3.17 13.81
N PRO A 45 12.12 2.24 12.83
CA PRO A 45 12.06 2.59 11.42
C PRO A 45 10.89 3.53 11.10
N LEU A 46 11.20 4.64 10.42
CA LEU A 46 10.21 5.68 10.09
C LEU A 46 9.27 5.29 8.93
N VAL A 47 9.61 4.24 8.19
CA VAL A 47 8.80 3.70 7.10
C VAL A 47 8.86 2.19 7.16
N ASN A 48 7.69 1.56 7.14
CA ASN A 48 7.52 0.12 7.34
C ASN A 48 6.63 -0.43 6.23
N SER A 49 6.94 -1.62 5.73
CA SER A 49 6.13 -2.32 4.72
C SER A 49 5.83 -3.73 5.19
N ILE A 50 4.55 -4.12 5.17
CA ILE A 50 4.08 -5.46 5.50
C ILE A 50 3.45 -6.07 4.25
N SER A 51 4.08 -7.11 3.73
CA SER A 51 3.59 -7.92 2.61
C SER A 51 3.08 -9.28 3.13
N TYR A 52 2.10 -9.22 4.04
CA TYR A 52 1.52 -10.38 4.71
C TYR A 52 0.10 -10.06 5.16
N GLY A 53 -0.78 -11.05 5.13
CA GLY A 53 -2.18 -10.84 5.47
C GLY A 53 -2.92 -12.13 5.83
N SER A 54 -4.16 -11.96 6.27
CA SER A 54 -5.11 -13.02 6.65
C SER A 54 -6.54 -12.49 6.50
N PHE A 55 -7.54 -13.35 6.65
CA PHE A 55 -8.93 -12.88 6.69
C PHE A 55 -9.19 -12.09 7.96
N GLU A 56 -9.82 -10.92 7.86
CA GLU A 56 -10.14 -10.12 9.04
C GLU A 56 -10.93 -10.91 10.09
N ARG A 57 -11.84 -11.79 9.64
CA ARG A 57 -12.67 -12.64 10.50
C ARG A 57 -11.90 -13.71 11.27
N GLU A 58 -10.69 -14.07 10.84
CA GLU A 58 -9.85 -15.04 11.54
C GLU A 58 -9.07 -14.43 12.70
N ASN A 59 -9.02 -13.10 12.77
CA ASN A 59 -8.28 -12.39 13.78
C ASN A 59 -9.17 -12.03 14.98
N ALA A 60 -8.64 -12.19 16.19
CA ALA A 60 -9.39 -11.87 17.39
C ALA A 60 -9.64 -10.34 17.49
N PRO A 61 -10.86 -9.89 17.81
CA PRO A 61 -11.17 -8.46 17.99
C PRO A 61 -10.19 -7.70 18.89
N ASP A 62 -9.81 -8.30 20.02
CA ASP A 62 -8.86 -7.68 20.97
C ASP A 62 -7.45 -7.56 20.39
N ALA A 63 -7.05 -8.48 19.52
CA ALA A 63 -5.75 -8.45 18.84
C ALA A 63 -5.71 -7.40 17.74
N MET A 64 -6.75 -7.32 16.91
CA MET A 64 -6.89 -6.25 15.91
C MET A 64 -6.87 -4.87 16.55
N GLU A 65 -7.56 -4.71 17.68
CA GLU A 65 -7.56 -3.46 18.43
C GLU A 65 -6.19 -3.18 19.11
N ALA A 66 -5.48 -4.20 19.57
CA ALA A 66 -4.11 -4.05 20.07
C ALA A 66 -3.13 -3.60 18.97
N PHE A 67 -3.22 -4.20 17.79
CA PHE A 67 -2.45 -3.79 16.61
C PHE A 67 -2.76 -2.34 16.22
N ASN A 68 -4.04 -1.98 16.13
CA ASN A 68 -4.47 -0.61 15.87
C ASN A 68 -3.83 0.38 16.85
N ARG A 69 -3.84 0.07 18.15
CA ARG A 69 -3.19 0.89 19.18
C ARG A 69 -1.68 0.99 19.02
N ALA A 70 -1.02 -0.09 18.66
CA ALA A 70 0.43 -0.06 18.43
C ALA A 70 0.77 0.78 17.19
N VAL A 71 0.07 0.60 16.07
CA VAL A 71 0.30 1.39 14.84
C VAL A 71 -0.03 2.87 15.05
N MET A 72 -1.05 3.21 15.86
CA MET A 72 -1.29 4.60 16.28
C MET A 72 -0.08 5.22 16.98
N LYS A 73 0.57 4.49 17.89
CA LYS A 73 1.77 4.97 18.60
C LYS A 73 2.93 5.18 17.64
N LEU A 74 3.14 4.24 16.71
CA LEU A 74 4.13 4.38 15.64
C LEU A 74 3.87 5.64 14.79
N GLY A 75 2.61 5.87 14.41
CA GLY A 75 2.19 7.07 13.69
C GLY A 75 2.52 8.37 14.44
N LEU A 76 2.29 8.41 15.75
CA LEU A 76 2.66 9.54 16.62
C LEU A 76 4.17 9.71 16.78
N ALA A 77 4.93 8.61 16.71
CA ALA A 77 6.40 8.62 16.69
C ALA A 77 6.97 9.03 15.33
N GLY A 78 6.14 9.29 14.32
CA GLY A 78 6.55 9.73 13.00
C GLY A 78 6.83 8.61 12.00
N ALA A 79 6.46 7.37 12.33
CA ALA A 79 6.54 6.24 11.43
C ALA A 79 5.28 6.09 10.55
N THR A 80 5.47 5.61 9.33
CA THR A 80 4.39 5.20 8.42
C THR A 80 4.42 3.69 8.24
N VAL A 81 3.26 3.03 8.29
CA VAL A 81 3.12 1.58 8.06
C VAL A 81 2.29 1.36 6.80
N PHE A 82 2.90 0.76 5.79
CA PHE A 82 2.28 0.34 4.54
C PHE A 82 1.94 -1.15 4.59
N VAL A 83 0.78 -1.55 4.06
CA VAL A 83 0.34 -2.94 4.02
C VAL A 83 -0.21 -3.27 2.63
N SER A 84 0.22 -4.39 2.05
CA SER A 84 -0.35 -4.96 0.82
C SER A 84 -1.84 -5.29 1.00
N SER A 85 -2.70 -4.90 0.08
CA SER A 85 -4.16 -5.08 0.25
C SER A 85 -4.69 -6.50 -0.02
N GLY A 86 -3.88 -7.37 -0.63
CA GLY A 86 -4.24 -8.75 -0.99
C GLY A 86 -4.26 -8.96 -2.52
N ASP A 87 -4.18 -10.23 -2.93
CA ASP A 87 -3.93 -10.61 -4.34
C ASP A 87 -5.08 -11.42 -4.97
N ASP A 88 -6.16 -11.64 -4.22
CA ASP A 88 -7.32 -12.47 -4.57
C ASP A 88 -8.63 -11.67 -4.61
N GLY A 89 -8.53 -10.38 -4.94
CA GLY A 89 -9.68 -9.49 -5.07
C GLY A 89 -10.47 -9.29 -3.77
N ALA A 90 -11.76 -8.96 -3.92
CA ALA A 90 -12.71 -8.91 -2.82
C ALA A 90 -13.03 -10.28 -2.19
N PRO A 91 -13.01 -11.41 -2.95
CA PRO A 91 -13.23 -12.74 -2.38
C PRO A 91 -12.12 -13.22 -1.45
N ASN A 92 -10.87 -12.80 -1.68
CA ASN A 92 -9.70 -13.00 -0.81
C ASN A 92 -9.46 -14.46 -0.37
N GLY A 93 -8.55 -15.18 -1.03
CA GLY A 93 -7.99 -16.45 -0.57
C GLY A 93 -8.97 -17.62 -0.45
N ILE A 94 -10.13 -17.56 -1.10
CA ILE A 94 -11.10 -18.67 -1.16
C ILE A 94 -10.75 -19.63 -2.30
N ASP A 95 -10.92 -20.94 -2.06
CA ASP A 95 -10.56 -22.00 -3.02
C ASP A 95 -11.77 -22.56 -3.81
N ASP A 96 -13.00 -22.16 -3.46
CA ASP A 96 -14.23 -22.67 -4.06
C ASP A 96 -15.23 -21.52 -4.34
N ALA A 97 -15.75 -21.45 -5.57
CA ALA A 97 -16.71 -20.43 -6.00
C ALA A 97 -18.04 -20.46 -5.21
N SER A 98 -18.36 -21.55 -4.50
CA SER A 98 -19.51 -21.60 -3.59
C SER A 98 -19.30 -20.83 -2.29
N GLU A 99 -18.07 -20.41 -2.00
CA GLU A 99 -17.69 -19.61 -0.84
C GLU A 99 -17.56 -18.11 -1.17
N CYS A 100 -17.94 -17.70 -2.39
CA CYS A 100 -17.96 -16.31 -2.82
C CYS A 100 -18.67 -15.42 -1.81
N ALA A 101 -17.93 -14.41 -1.33
CA ALA A 101 -18.35 -13.42 -0.36
C ALA A 101 -17.32 -12.27 -0.35
N TYR A 102 -17.62 -11.19 0.36
CA TYR A 102 -16.60 -10.20 0.71
C TYR A 102 -15.79 -10.68 1.91
N ASN A 103 -14.46 -10.77 1.76
CA ASN A 103 -13.54 -11.20 2.81
C ASN A 103 -12.41 -10.18 3.01
N PRO A 104 -12.62 -9.14 3.84
CA PRO A 104 -11.62 -8.08 4.03
C PRO A 104 -10.26 -8.60 4.54
N SER A 105 -9.17 -8.03 4.02
CA SER A 105 -7.80 -8.47 4.33
C SER A 105 -7.19 -7.70 5.51
N TYR A 106 -6.82 -8.42 6.57
CA TYR A 106 -6.12 -7.88 7.73
C TYR A 106 -4.61 -8.11 7.57
N PRO A 107 -3.74 -7.11 7.84
CA PRO A 107 -4.00 -5.87 8.56
C PRO A 107 -4.29 -4.65 7.68
N ALA A 108 -4.50 -4.81 6.37
CA ALA A 108 -4.82 -3.70 5.47
C ALA A 108 -6.11 -2.97 5.86
N THR A 109 -7.05 -3.68 6.50
CA THR A 109 -8.28 -3.09 7.05
C THR A 109 -8.07 -2.16 8.25
N SER A 110 -6.89 -2.14 8.88
CA SER A 110 -6.60 -1.16 9.93
C SER A 110 -6.73 0.27 9.40
N PRO A 111 -7.38 1.19 10.12
CA PRO A 111 -7.49 2.59 9.69
C PRO A 111 -6.21 3.39 9.96
N TYR A 112 -5.18 2.77 10.56
CA TYR A 112 -3.93 3.43 10.94
C TYR A 112 -2.75 3.04 10.05
N VAL A 113 -2.96 2.11 9.12
CA VAL A 113 -1.99 1.77 8.06
C VAL A 113 -2.38 2.43 6.75
N VAL A 114 -1.43 2.52 5.83
CA VAL A 114 -1.67 2.85 4.43
C VAL A 114 -1.83 1.53 3.66
N ALA A 115 -3.05 1.18 3.29
CA ALA A 115 -3.32 -0.01 2.48
C ALA A 115 -2.98 0.26 1.01
N VAL A 116 -2.21 -0.63 0.39
CA VAL A 116 -1.66 -0.45 -0.96
C VAL A 116 -2.18 -1.54 -1.89
N GLY A 117 -2.99 -1.14 -2.88
CA GLY A 117 -3.51 -1.99 -3.94
C GLY A 117 -2.55 -2.14 -5.12
N ALA A 118 -3.03 -2.82 -6.16
CA ALA A 118 -2.30 -3.09 -7.38
C ALA A 118 -3.01 -2.52 -8.61
N THR A 119 -2.23 -1.87 -9.47
CA THR A 119 -2.65 -1.51 -10.83
C THR A 119 -1.92 -2.37 -11.85
N TYR A 120 -2.48 -2.42 -13.06
CA TYR A 120 -1.88 -3.05 -14.22
C TYR A 120 -1.83 -2.06 -15.38
N LYS A 121 -0.77 -2.18 -16.19
CA LYS A 121 -0.63 -1.48 -17.47
C LYS A 121 -0.01 -2.44 -18.47
N ALA A 122 -0.73 -2.71 -19.56
CA ALA A 122 -0.31 -3.65 -20.59
C ALA A 122 1.04 -3.29 -21.24
N SER A 123 1.33 -1.98 -21.36
CA SER A 123 2.62 -1.51 -21.89
C SER A 123 3.00 -0.18 -21.29
N TRP A 124 4.13 -0.14 -20.59
CA TRP A 124 4.76 1.10 -20.12
C TRP A 124 5.37 1.94 -21.25
N ALA A 125 5.49 1.40 -22.46
CA ALA A 125 5.95 2.12 -23.64
C ALA A 125 4.83 2.88 -24.37
N ASP A 126 3.57 2.62 -24.01
CA ASP A 126 2.41 3.32 -24.54
C ASP A 126 1.94 4.38 -23.52
N ASP A 127 2.21 5.64 -23.83
CA ASP A 127 1.81 6.77 -22.98
C ASP A 127 0.28 6.99 -22.99
N ASP A 128 -0.42 6.51 -24.03
CA ASP A 128 -1.88 6.67 -24.16
C ASP A 128 -2.65 5.57 -23.41
N ALA A 129 -2.00 4.43 -23.12
CA ALA A 129 -2.59 3.36 -22.32
C ALA A 129 -2.66 3.78 -20.84
N GLY A 130 -3.86 3.97 -20.31
CA GLY A 130 -4.07 4.19 -18.89
C GLY A 130 -3.73 2.95 -18.05
N GLU A 131 -3.51 3.15 -16.75
CA GLU A 131 -3.53 2.05 -15.81
C GLU A 131 -4.97 1.60 -15.56
N VAL A 132 -5.15 0.29 -15.35
CA VAL A 132 -6.40 -0.35 -14.93
C VAL A 132 -6.20 -1.05 -13.59
N VAL A 133 -7.29 -1.52 -12.97
CA VAL A 133 -7.16 -2.42 -11.80
C VAL A 133 -6.33 -3.64 -12.22
N CYS A 134 -5.42 -4.11 -11.36
CA CYS A 134 -4.79 -5.41 -11.61
C CYS A 134 -5.86 -6.49 -11.39
N GLU A 135 -6.23 -7.19 -12.47
CA GLU A 135 -7.33 -8.15 -12.54
C GLU A 135 -6.82 -9.43 -13.20
N SER A 136 -6.88 -10.57 -12.52
CA SER A 136 -6.36 -11.82 -13.05
C SER A 136 -7.09 -12.31 -14.31
N ASP A 137 -8.32 -11.85 -14.56
CA ASP A 137 -9.10 -12.17 -15.76
C ASP A 137 -8.84 -11.20 -16.94
N VAL A 138 -7.89 -10.28 -16.79
CA VAL A 138 -7.52 -9.27 -17.81
C VAL A 138 -6.05 -9.42 -18.23
N ASP A 139 -5.85 -9.55 -19.55
CA ASP A 139 -4.54 -9.66 -20.20
C ASP A 139 -3.64 -10.76 -19.58
N ASP A 140 -2.43 -10.40 -19.14
CA ASP A 140 -1.43 -11.30 -18.56
C ASP A 140 -1.36 -11.19 -17.02
N ALA A 141 -2.23 -10.41 -16.38
CA ALA A 141 -2.20 -10.26 -14.94
C ALA A 141 -2.57 -11.59 -14.25
N VAL A 142 -1.88 -11.89 -13.15
CA VAL A 142 -2.01 -13.16 -12.40
C VAL A 142 -2.54 -12.95 -10.98
N ILE A 143 -2.73 -11.70 -10.57
CA ILE A 143 -3.30 -11.32 -9.27
C ILE A 143 -4.45 -10.35 -9.51
N THR A 144 -5.39 -10.34 -8.57
CA THR A 144 -6.49 -9.37 -8.51
C THR A 144 -6.33 -8.48 -7.29
N SER A 145 -6.28 -7.16 -7.48
CA SER A 145 -6.07 -6.20 -6.38
C SER A 145 -7.13 -6.35 -5.27
N GLY A 146 -6.68 -6.71 -4.07
CA GLY A 146 -7.53 -6.82 -2.89
C GLY A 146 -8.10 -5.47 -2.48
N GLY A 147 -9.35 -5.46 -2.04
CA GLY A 147 -10.04 -4.22 -1.66
C GLY A 147 -11.47 -4.46 -1.23
N GLY A 148 -12.00 -3.56 -0.41
CA GLY A 148 -13.34 -3.66 0.12
C GLY A 148 -13.54 -2.83 1.39
N PHE A 149 -14.42 -3.32 2.27
CA PHE A 149 -14.78 -2.63 3.50
C PHE A 149 -14.63 -3.56 4.71
N SER A 150 -13.86 -3.11 5.70
CA SER A 150 -13.69 -3.81 6.97
C SER A 150 -15.02 -4.08 7.68
N GLU A 151 -15.18 -5.28 8.24
CA GLU A 151 -16.30 -5.65 9.11
C GLU A 151 -16.06 -5.26 10.57
N PHE A 152 -14.79 -5.11 10.96
CA PHE A 152 -14.39 -4.79 12.32
C PHE A 152 -14.14 -3.28 12.54
N ASN A 153 -13.33 -2.68 11.67
CA ASN A 153 -12.92 -1.29 11.78
C ASN A 153 -13.96 -0.38 11.13
N ALA A 154 -14.53 0.53 11.90
CA ALA A 154 -15.44 1.55 11.37
C ALA A 154 -14.71 2.51 10.40
N ALA A 155 -15.47 3.11 9.48
CA ALA A 155 -14.95 4.16 8.60
C ALA A 155 -14.28 5.28 9.43
N PRO A 156 -13.00 5.59 9.19
CA PRO A 156 -12.29 6.61 9.96
C PRO A 156 -12.73 8.02 9.57
N ALA A 157 -12.69 8.94 10.53
CA ALA A 157 -13.16 10.31 10.32
C ALA A 157 -12.43 11.06 9.19
N TYR A 158 -11.16 10.73 8.93
CA TYR A 158 -10.39 11.35 7.84
C TYR A 158 -10.92 10.98 6.44
N ALA A 159 -11.67 9.88 6.30
CA ALA A 159 -12.30 9.50 5.04
C ALA A 159 -13.50 10.40 4.71
N GLY A 160 -14.02 11.18 5.67
CA GLY A 160 -15.08 12.16 5.44
C GLY A 160 -16.27 11.55 4.71
N THR A 161 -16.59 12.08 3.52
CA THR A 161 -17.66 11.58 2.65
C THR A 161 -17.16 10.71 1.50
N THR A 162 -15.86 10.40 1.44
CA THR A 162 -15.22 9.70 0.30
C THR A 162 -15.87 8.36 0.02
N TYR A 163 -16.01 7.50 1.04
CA TYR A 163 -16.62 6.18 0.87
C TYR A 163 -18.10 6.26 0.48
N ALA A 164 -18.85 7.19 1.09
CA ALA A 164 -20.25 7.40 0.75
C ALA A 164 -20.41 7.91 -0.69
N ALA A 165 -19.49 8.76 -1.18
CA ALA A 165 -19.50 9.22 -2.56
C ALA A 165 -19.25 8.08 -3.54
N TYR A 166 -18.29 7.19 -3.23
CA TYR A 166 -18.03 5.97 -4.00
C TYR A 166 -19.26 5.05 -4.05
N LEU A 167 -19.78 4.67 -2.87
CA LEU A 167 -20.92 3.76 -2.76
C LEU A 167 -22.22 4.31 -3.40
N ASN A 168 -22.37 5.63 -3.52
CA ASN A 168 -23.49 6.23 -4.25
C ASN A 168 -23.30 6.23 -5.78
N ALA A 169 -22.07 6.09 -6.26
CA ALA A 169 -21.71 6.05 -7.68
C ALA A 169 -21.59 4.61 -8.23
N THR A 170 -21.66 3.61 -7.34
CA THR A 170 -21.56 2.19 -7.65
C THR A 170 -22.74 1.42 -7.08
N ASP A 171 -22.97 0.20 -7.57
CA ASP A 171 -23.97 -0.72 -7.03
C ASP A 171 -23.31 -2.10 -6.85
N PRO A 172 -22.34 -2.24 -5.92
CA PRO A 172 -21.72 -3.53 -5.65
C PRO A 172 -22.73 -4.50 -5.06
N ASP A 173 -22.58 -5.79 -5.35
CA ASP A 173 -23.46 -6.83 -4.83
C ASP A 173 -23.54 -6.78 -3.30
N PRO A 174 -24.70 -7.07 -2.69
CA PRO A 174 -24.87 -6.98 -1.25
C PRO A 174 -23.96 -7.97 -0.51
N GLY A 175 -23.56 -7.63 0.72
CA GLY A 175 -22.76 -8.52 1.58
C GLY A 175 -21.52 -7.86 2.18
N TYR A 176 -21.17 -6.65 1.76
CA TYR A 176 -20.06 -5.88 2.32
C TYR A 176 -20.51 -4.97 3.48
N ALA A 177 -19.58 -4.64 4.37
CA ALA A 177 -19.82 -3.76 5.51
C ALA A 177 -19.72 -2.26 5.11
N ALA A 178 -20.77 -1.69 4.54
CA ALA A 178 -20.78 -0.30 4.03
C ALA A 178 -20.35 0.79 5.03
N ALA A 179 -20.45 0.54 6.34
CA ALA A 179 -20.03 1.47 7.40
C ALA A 179 -18.56 1.28 7.84
N GLY A 180 -17.87 0.31 7.26
CA GLY A 180 -16.50 -0.06 7.56
C GLY A 180 -15.43 0.84 6.96
N ARG A 181 -14.18 0.64 7.37
CA ARG A 181 -12.99 1.20 6.73
C ARG A 181 -12.89 0.64 5.32
N GLY A 182 -13.08 1.50 4.31
CA GLY A 182 -12.84 1.19 2.91
C GLY A 182 -11.34 1.14 2.60
N TYR A 183 -10.87 0.16 1.85
CA TYR A 183 -9.46 -0.02 1.44
C TYR A 183 -9.38 -0.56 0.00
N PRO A 184 -8.26 -0.38 -0.73
CA PRO A 184 -7.00 0.25 -0.31
C PRO A 184 -7.08 1.78 -0.21
N ASP A 185 -6.03 2.42 0.30
CA ASP A 185 -5.93 3.89 0.33
C ASP A 185 -5.36 4.45 -0.97
N LEU A 186 -4.42 3.73 -1.57
CA LEU A 186 -3.75 4.04 -2.83
C LEU A 186 -3.31 2.75 -3.51
N ALA A 187 -2.77 2.84 -4.73
CA ALA A 187 -2.21 1.70 -5.42
C ALA A 187 -0.87 2.04 -6.08
N LEU A 188 -0.23 1.02 -6.65
CA LEU A 188 0.86 1.14 -7.61
C LEU A 188 0.88 -0.12 -8.47
N ALA A 189 1.63 -0.12 -9.58
CA ALA A 189 1.83 -1.30 -10.41
C ALA A 189 2.12 -2.54 -9.57
N GLY A 190 1.34 -3.60 -9.75
CA GLY A 190 1.47 -4.87 -9.02
C GLY A 190 1.94 -6.05 -9.87
N TYR A 191 2.14 -5.86 -11.18
CA TYR A 191 2.45 -6.95 -12.10
C TYR A 191 3.86 -6.86 -12.68
N GLY A 192 4.53 -8.00 -12.82
CA GLY A 192 5.73 -8.14 -13.65
C GLY A 192 7.01 -7.56 -13.05
N TYR A 193 7.17 -7.64 -11.73
CA TYR A 193 8.36 -7.17 -11.02
C TYR A 193 9.50 -8.17 -11.18
N GLU A 194 10.71 -7.69 -11.42
CA GLU A 194 11.91 -8.53 -11.52
C GLU A 194 12.64 -8.56 -10.18
N VAL A 195 12.87 -9.76 -9.66
CA VAL A 195 13.56 -9.98 -8.39
C VAL A 195 14.65 -11.03 -8.53
N VAL A 196 15.71 -10.88 -7.74
CA VAL A 196 16.77 -11.89 -7.64
C VAL A 196 16.53 -12.75 -6.41
N ILE A 197 16.38 -14.06 -6.59
CA ILE A 197 16.22 -15.04 -5.51
C ILE A 197 17.26 -16.14 -5.68
N GLY A 198 18.08 -16.38 -4.66
CA GLY A 198 19.15 -17.39 -4.75
C GLY A 198 20.18 -17.13 -5.86
N GLY A 199 20.29 -15.89 -6.36
CA GLY A 199 21.18 -15.52 -7.46
C GLY A 199 20.57 -15.64 -8.86
N GLU A 200 19.31 -16.05 -8.98
CA GLU A 200 18.58 -16.16 -10.26
C GLU A 200 17.49 -15.10 -10.36
N LEU A 201 17.16 -14.70 -11.60
CA LEU A 201 16.13 -13.71 -11.89
C LEU A 201 14.77 -14.39 -11.97
N TYR A 202 13.77 -13.82 -11.28
CA TYR A 202 12.38 -14.24 -11.29
C TYR A 202 11.49 -13.04 -11.60
N THR A 203 10.37 -13.31 -12.26
CA THR A 203 9.28 -12.35 -12.40
C THR A 203 8.19 -12.70 -11.39
N VAL A 204 7.76 -11.71 -10.61
CA VAL A 204 6.75 -11.86 -9.55
C VAL A 204 5.70 -10.75 -9.67
N SER A 205 4.51 -11.03 -9.14
CA SER A 205 3.37 -10.13 -9.13
C SER A 205 2.69 -10.17 -7.76
N GLY A 206 1.94 -9.12 -7.43
CA GLY A 206 1.18 -8.98 -6.19
C GLY A 206 1.15 -7.55 -5.68
N THR A 207 0.22 -7.25 -4.79
CA THR A 207 0.22 -6.05 -3.94
C THR A 207 1.45 -6.01 -3.01
N SER A 208 2.08 -7.17 -2.81
CA SER A 208 3.43 -7.30 -2.22
C SER A 208 4.53 -6.61 -3.05
N CYS A 209 4.31 -6.32 -4.34
CA CYS A 209 5.21 -5.51 -5.16
C CYS A 209 4.99 -4.01 -4.94
N SER A 210 3.72 -3.60 -4.84
CA SER A 210 3.33 -2.19 -4.75
C SER A 210 3.62 -1.59 -3.37
N ALA A 211 3.29 -2.30 -2.29
CA ALA A 211 3.47 -1.84 -0.91
C ALA A 211 4.93 -1.40 -0.58
N PRO A 212 5.97 -2.24 -0.75
CA PRO A 212 7.35 -1.85 -0.46
C PRO A 212 7.87 -0.76 -1.40
N THR A 213 7.33 -0.69 -2.63
CA THR A 213 7.72 0.35 -3.59
C THR A 213 7.20 1.72 -3.16
N VAL A 214 5.94 1.83 -2.72
CA VAL A 214 5.38 3.07 -2.16
C VAL A 214 6.05 3.42 -0.83
N ALA A 215 6.41 2.44 -0.01
CA ALA A 215 7.23 2.66 1.18
C ALA A 215 8.61 3.26 0.82
N GLY A 216 9.27 2.76 -0.22
CA GLY A 216 10.51 3.34 -0.75
C GLY A 216 10.35 4.78 -1.22
N MET A 217 9.25 5.09 -1.93
CA MET A 217 8.90 6.46 -2.31
C MET A 217 8.72 7.37 -1.08
N THR A 218 8.05 6.89 -0.04
CA THR A 218 7.84 7.65 1.21
C THR A 218 9.14 7.88 1.97
N THR A 219 10.08 6.94 1.88
CA THR A 219 11.44 7.11 2.41
C THR A 219 12.18 8.25 1.73
N LEU A 220 12.04 8.41 0.40
CA LEU A 220 12.57 9.55 -0.33
C LEU A 220 11.95 10.88 0.11
N VAL A 221 10.64 10.91 0.37
CA VAL A 221 9.97 12.09 0.92
C VAL A 221 10.54 12.44 2.31
N ASN A 222 10.70 11.46 3.20
CA ASN A 222 11.32 11.68 4.51
C ASN A 222 12.76 12.17 4.41
N ALA A 223 13.54 11.72 3.41
CA ALA A 223 14.87 12.24 3.16
C ALA A 223 14.85 13.73 2.75
N ILE A 224 13.89 14.14 1.92
CA ILE A 224 13.68 15.56 1.54
C ILE A 224 13.33 16.38 2.78
N ARG A 225 12.37 15.91 3.59
CA ARG A 225 11.95 16.58 4.83
C ARG A 225 13.12 16.73 5.80
N SER A 226 13.91 15.67 6.00
CA SER A 226 15.09 15.67 6.86
C SER A 226 16.14 16.70 6.40
N GLU A 227 16.46 16.75 5.10
CA GLU A 227 17.39 17.75 4.56
C GLU A 227 16.87 19.19 4.61
N ALA A 228 15.55 19.37 4.68
CA ALA A 228 14.88 20.64 4.92
C ALA A 228 14.75 20.98 6.42
N GLY A 229 15.21 20.11 7.32
CA GLY A 229 15.13 20.31 8.77
C GLY A 229 13.76 20.04 9.38
N ALA A 230 12.91 19.26 8.69
CA ALA A 230 11.57 18.91 9.12
C ALA A 230 11.47 17.47 9.63
N SER A 231 10.48 17.23 10.49
CA SER A 231 10.11 15.90 10.99
C SER A 231 9.60 14.98 9.86
N PRO A 232 9.69 13.64 10.01
CA PRO A 232 9.10 12.69 9.06
C PRO A 232 7.58 12.81 8.95
N VAL A 233 7.00 12.20 7.91
CA VAL A 233 5.57 12.33 7.58
C VAL A 233 4.62 11.60 8.53
N GLY A 234 5.07 10.54 9.22
CA GLY A 234 4.24 9.79 10.17
C GLY A 234 2.97 9.19 9.57
N PHE A 235 1.85 9.31 10.29
CA PHE A 235 0.56 8.84 9.81
C PHE A 235 -0.01 9.74 8.71
N ILE A 236 0.00 9.26 7.47
CA ILE A 236 -0.29 10.08 6.29
C ILE A 236 -1.73 10.02 5.75
N ASN A 237 -2.56 9.05 6.15
CA ASN A 237 -3.91 8.90 5.58
C ASN A 237 -4.73 10.20 5.64
N PRO A 238 -4.75 10.98 6.75
CA PRO A 238 -5.50 12.23 6.77
C PRO A 238 -5.03 13.23 5.71
N THR A 239 -3.72 13.34 5.49
CA THR A 239 -3.13 14.20 4.47
C THR A 239 -3.50 13.74 3.06
N LEU A 240 -3.45 12.43 2.80
CA LEU A 240 -3.80 11.85 1.50
C LEU A 240 -5.28 12.07 1.17
N TYR A 241 -6.19 11.76 2.10
CA TYR A 241 -7.63 11.94 1.88
C TYR A 241 -8.02 13.42 1.78
N ALA A 242 -7.39 14.31 2.56
CA ALA A 242 -7.62 15.75 2.43
C ALA A 242 -7.17 16.33 1.08
N SER A 243 -6.26 15.65 0.38
CA SER A 243 -5.80 16.07 -0.95
C SER A 243 -6.74 15.66 -2.10
N ALA A 244 -7.77 14.84 -1.82
CA ALA A 244 -8.74 14.37 -2.79
C ALA A 244 -8.11 13.79 -4.08
N GLY A 245 -7.11 12.91 -3.91
CA GLY A 245 -6.43 12.23 -5.02
C GLY A 245 -5.36 13.04 -5.74
N ALA A 246 -5.03 14.26 -5.29
CA ALA A 246 -4.05 15.12 -5.97
C ALA A 246 -2.63 14.54 -6.09
N PHE A 247 -2.34 13.40 -5.45
CA PHE A 247 -1.07 12.68 -5.48
C PHE A 247 -1.03 11.49 -6.45
N ALA A 248 -2.16 11.13 -7.06
CA ALA A 248 -2.33 9.86 -7.75
C ALA A 248 -2.79 10.05 -9.21
N ASN A 249 -2.55 9.03 -10.02
CA ASN A 249 -3.25 8.84 -11.28
C ASN A 249 -4.52 8.03 -10.98
N ASP A 250 -5.68 8.62 -11.25
CA ASP A 250 -6.99 8.02 -10.98
C ASP A 250 -7.24 6.83 -11.93
N VAL A 251 -7.49 5.66 -11.35
CA VAL A 251 -7.73 4.40 -12.07
C VAL A 251 -9.24 4.18 -12.11
N THR A 252 -9.83 4.18 -13.30
CA THR A 252 -11.29 4.27 -13.44
C THR A 252 -11.91 3.09 -14.19
N SER A 253 -11.09 2.08 -14.51
CA SER A 253 -11.51 0.90 -15.26
C SER A 253 -10.99 -0.35 -14.58
N GLY A 254 -11.87 -1.35 -14.52
CA GLY A 254 -11.60 -2.62 -13.87
C GLY A 254 -12.48 -2.87 -12.65
N ASN A 255 -12.32 -4.05 -12.06
CA ASN A 255 -13.01 -4.53 -10.88
C ASN A 255 -12.11 -5.48 -10.07
N ASN A 256 -12.61 -6.06 -8.98
CA ASN A 256 -11.82 -7.00 -8.19
C ASN A 256 -12.60 -8.25 -7.75
N LYS A 257 -13.46 -8.79 -8.62
CA LYS A 257 -14.34 -9.94 -8.29
C LYS A 257 -13.69 -11.32 -8.42
N CYS A 258 -12.51 -11.41 -9.04
CA CYS A 258 -11.83 -12.67 -9.34
C CYS A 258 -10.74 -12.96 -8.31
N VAL A 259 -10.54 -14.23 -7.99
CA VAL A 259 -9.37 -14.70 -7.22
C VAL A 259 -8.14 -14.74 -8.12
N ALA A 260 -6.93 -14.90 -7.55
CA ALA A 260 -5.69 -14.94 -8.32
C ALA A 260 -5.68 -16.06 -9.38
N GLU A 261 -4.74 -15.95 -10.33
CA GLU A 261 -4.51 -16.92 -11.42
C GLU A 261 -5.75 -17.22 -12.29
N ASN A 262 -6.78 -16.37 -12.21
CA ASN A 262 -8.06 -16.54 -12.90
C ASN A 262 -8.70 -17.91 -12.62
N GLU A 263 -8.57 -18.42 -11.39
CA GLU A 263 -9.17 -19.71 -11.03
C GLU A 263 -10.70 -19.66 -11.16
N PHE A 264 -11.32 -18.58 -10.64
CA PHE A 264 -12.73 -18.26 -10.84
C PHE A 264 -13.04 -16.80 -10.46
N CYS A 265 -14.25 -16.37 -10.79
CA CYS A 265 -14.78 -15.05 -10.46
C CYS A 265 -16.12 -15.17 -9.72
N CYS A 266 -16.30 -14.33 -8.72
CA CYS A 266 -17.55 -14.18 -7.99
C CYS A 266 -18.47 -13.15 -8.65
N ASP A 267 -19.71 -13.08 -8.18
CA ASP A 267 -20.57 -11.92 -8.44
C ASP A 267 -20.13 -10.75 -7.54
N GLU A 268 -19.77 -11.05 -6.27
CA GLU A 268 -19.26 -10.09 -5.30
C GLU A 268 -17.95 -9.44 -5.72
N GLY A 269 -17.91 -8.11 -5.66
CA GLY A 269 -16.73 -7.33 -5.97
C GLY A 269 -17.04 -5.84 -6.04
N PHE A 270 -15.97 -5.06 -6.21
CA PHE A 270 -16.02 -3.63 -6.36
C PHE A 270 -15.50 -3.24 -7.75
N ALA A 271 -16.02 -2.14 -8.29
CA ALA A 271 -15.60 -1.62 -9.57
C ALA A 271 -14.83 -0.31 -9.39
N ALA A 272 -13.80 -0.10 -10.20
CA ALA A 272 -13.07 1.15 -10.26
C ALA A 272 -13.95 2.29 -10.82
N ARG A 273 -13.81 3.49 -10.26
CA ARG A 273 -14.58 4.68 -10.65
C ARG A 273 -13.77 5.94 -10.36
N GLY A 274 -14.12 7.04 -11.03
CA GLY A 274 -13.45 8.31 -10.79
C GLY A 274 -13.45 8.72 -9.32
N GLY A 275 -12.28 9.02 -8.77
CA GLY A 275 -12.06 9.39 -7.38
C GLY A 275 -11.43 8.26 -6.57
N TRP A 276 -11.94 8.04 -5.36
CA TRP A 276 -11.52 6.89 -4.55
C TRP A 276 -12.44 5.72 -4.84
N ASP A 277 -11.89 4.52 -4.98
CA ASP A 277 -12.64 3.27 -5.09
C ASP A 277 -12.07 2.14 -4.21
N ALA A 278 -12.88 1.11 -3.99
CA ALA A 278 -12.51 -0.05 -3.19
C ALA A 278 -11.71 -1.11 -3.97
N THR A 279 -11.02 -0.74 -5.05
CA THR A 279 -10.11 -1.62 -5.81
C THR A 279 -8.69 -1.07 -5.86
N THR A 280 -8.52 0.24 -6.00
CA THR A 280 -7.23 0.95 -6.15
C THR A 280 -7.10 2.18 -5.26
N GLY A 281 -8.11 2.48 -4.44
CA GLY A 281 -8.10 3.63 -3.56
C GLY A 281 -8.14 4.92 -4.38
N TRP A 282 -7.26 5.87 -4.06
CA TRP A 282 -7.10 7.10 -4.87
C TRP A 282 -6.40 6.87 -6.23
N GLY A 283 -6.00 5.64 -6.54
CA GLY A 283 -5.26 5.29 -7.75
C GLY A 283 -3.75 5.21 -7.54
N SER A 284 -2.99 5.16 -8.64
CA SER A 284 -1.55 4.89 -8.58
C SER A 284 -0.73 6.10 -8.18
N VAL A 285 0.26 5.89 -7.32
CA VAL A 285 1.09 6.99 -6.80
C VAL A 285 1.89 7.68 -7.92
N HIS A 286 1.58 8.95 -8.18
CA HIS A 286 2.38 9.83 -9.03
C HIS A 286 3.40 10.58 -8.17
N PHE A 287 4.62 10.05 -8.09
CA PHE A 287 5.63 10.46 -7.11
C PHE A 287 5.86 11.99 -6.99
N PRO A 288 6.00 12.79 -8.07
CA PRO A 288 6.18 14.24 -7.92
C PRO A 288 5.00 14.93 -7.23
N ALA A 289 3.77 14.46 -7.46
CA ALA A 289 2.58 15.01 -6.83
C ALA A 289 2.43 14.51 -5.38
N TYR A 290 2.76 13.24 -5.13
CA TYR A 290 2.83 12.66 -3.78
C TYR A 290 3.84 13.38 -2.89
N GLU A 291 5.06 13.63 -3.39
CA GLU A 291 6.06 14.45 -2.72
C GLU A 291 5.51 15.82 -2.37
N LYS A 292 4.92 16.51 -3.34
CA LYS A 292 4.34 17.84 -3.15
C LYS A 292 3.25 17.86 -2.08
N VAL A 293 2.38 16.86 -2.04
CA VAL A 293 1.33 16.72 -1.01
C VAL A 293 1.97 16.55 0.37
N LEU A 294 2.97 15.68 0.48
CA LEU A 294 3.62 15.34 1.75
C LEU A 294 4.71 16.33 2.20
N THR A 295 5.04 17.34 1.39
CA THR A 295 5.92 18.46 1.76
C THR A 295 5.20 19.80 1.71
N ALA A 296 3.87 19.82 1.62
CA ALA A 296 3.08 21.04 1.46
C ALA A 296 3.19 22.01 2.65
N ASP A 297 3.59 21.51 3.82
CA ASP A 297 3.90 22.28 5.03
C ASP A 297 5.27 22.99 4.98
N LEU A 298 6.12 22.67 4.00
CA LEU A 298 7.46 23.21 3.88
C LEU A 298 7.56 24.34 2.86
N ALA A 299 8.52 25.25 3.05
CA ALA A 299 8.81 26.29 2.08
C ALA A 299 9.33 25.68 0.77
N PRO A 300 8.78 26.05 -0.42
CA PRO A 300 9.18 25.43 -1.69
C PRO A 300 10.68 25.53 -2.01
N ASP A 301 11.31 26.63 -1.62
CA ASP A 301 12.76 26.84 -1.80
C ASP A 301 13.59 25.93 -0.87
N ALA A 302 13.09 25.58 0.31
CA ALA A 302 13.73 24.62 1.20
C ALA A 302 13.67 23.20 0.62
N VAL A 303 12.52 22.80 0.07
CA VAL A 303 12.33 21.51 -0.63
C VAL A 303 13.27 21.37 -1.82
N GLU A 304 13.35 22.39 -2.68
CA GLU A 304 14.25 22.34 -3.83
C GLU A 304 15.75 22.31 -3.45
N ARG A 305 16.14 23.04 -2.39
CA ARG A 305 17.50 22.93 -1.84
C ARG A 305 17.79 21.54 -1.28
N ALA A 306 16.84 20.94 -0.56
CA ALA A 306 16.96 19.59 -0.02
C ALA A 306 17.16 18.57 -1.15
N LYS A 307 16.31 18.61 -2.18
CA LYS A 307 16.42 17.75 -3.37
C LYS A 307 17.77 17.91 -4.08
N ALA A 308 18.25 19.15 -4.25
CA ALA A 308 19.56 19.40 -4.85
C ALA A 308 20.72 18.77 -4.05
N ARG A 309 20.68 18.85 -2.70
CA ARG A 309 21.68 18.25 -1.82
C ARG A 309 21.67 16.73 -1.89
N LEU A 310 20.49 16.10 -1.85
CA LEU A 310 20.35 14.65 -1.98
C LEU A 310 20.92 14.13 -3.31
N ARG A 311 20.59 14.80 -4.42
CA ARG A 311 21.14 14.47 -5.76
C ARG A 311 22.66 14.60 -5.80
N ALA A 312 23.22 15.66 -5.20
CA ALA A 312 24.67 15.85 -5.14
C ALA A 312 25.38 14.74 -4.34
N ARG A 313 24.82 14.32 -3.20
CA ARG A 313 25.36 13.20 -2.40
C ARG A 313 25.28 11.87 -3.15
N GLY A 314 24.16 11.59 -3.83
CA GLY A 314 24.00 10.40 -4.66
C GLY A 314 25.04 10.34 -5.79
N ALA A 315 25.29 11.46 -6.47
CA ALA A 315 26.31 11.55 -7.52
C ALA A 315 27.73 11.35 -6.97
N ALA A 316 28.04 11.86 -5.78
CA ALA A 316 29.33 11.65 -5.12
C ALA A 316 29.56 10.18 -4.74
N LYS A 317 28.54 9.50 -4.17
CA LYS A 317 28.62 8.07 -3.85
C LYS A 317 28.84 7.20 -5.09
N LYS A 318 28.13 7.47 -6.20
CA LYS A 318 28.33 6.73 -7.47
C LYS A 318 29.74 6.88 -8.03
N LYS A 319 30.37 8.05 -7.87
CA LYS A 319 31.78 8.27 -8.28
C LYS A 319 32.81 7.58 -7.38
N ALA A 320 32.43 7.23 -6.14
CA ALA A 320 33.31 6.61 -5.16
C ALA A 320 33.16 5.07 -5.09
N ALA A 321 32.13 4.50 -5.70
CA ALA A 321 31.97 3.04 -5.76
C ALA A 321 33.05 2.44 -6.68
N PRO A 322 33.80 1.40 -6.23
CA PRO A 322 34.74 0.70 -7.09
C PRO A 322 34.00 0.04 -8.26
N SER A 323 34.58 0.15 -9.46
CA SER A 323 34.09 -0.46 -10.71
C SER A 323 34.08 -1.97 -10.67
#